data_AF-A0A811SB15-F1
#
_entry.id   AF-A0A811SB15-F1
#
_cell.length_a   1.000
_cell.length_b   1.000
_cell.length_c   1.000
_cell.angle_alpha   90.00
_cell.angle_beta   90.00
_cell.angle_gamma   90.00
#
_symmetry.space_group_name_H-M   'P 1'
#
loop_
_entity.id
_entity.type
_entity.pdbx_description
1 polymer ?
#
loop_
_entity_poly.entity_id
_entity_poly.type
_entity_poly.pdbx_seq_one_letter_code
_entity_poly.pdbx_strand_id
1 'polypeptide(L)'
;MEMAGLFKDWHQEFTVRGSEIKISDAMRAELLSSGLLHRNPTRDDGEEPATVELALQNLSVSEPTPSQNGDEDVLYLMARTMLFLPKAWALSIDMRNNTLLGVAEFGTESGRDVCVTYRPSIISKYMKSVSAPVTKET
;
A
#
# COMPACT_ATOMS: atom_id res chain seq x y z
N MET A 1 32.65 -5.04 8.82
CA MET A 1 32.44 -6.05 7.76
C MET A 1 31.83 -5.30 6.60
N GLU A 2 32.63 -5.03 5.57
CA GLU A 2 32.28 -4.17 4.44
C GLU A 2 31.60 -5.03 3.37
N MET A 3 30.31 -4.83 3.14
CA MET A 3 29.54 -5.47 2.05
C MET A 3 29.87 -4.82 0.68
N ALA A 4 31.16 -4.53 0.45
CA ALA A 4 31.63 -3.84 -0.74
C ALA A 4 31.85 -4.84 -1.88
N GLY A 5 30.77 -5.33 -2.50
CA GLY A 5 30.89 -6.16 -3.70
C GLY A 5 29.62 -6.78 -4.24
N LEU A 6 28.59 -6.98 -3.42
CA LEU A 6 27.40 -7.76 -3.79
C LEU A 6 26.34 -6.97 -4.58
N PHE A 7 26.53 -5.66 -4.78
CA PHE A 7 25.54 -4.78 -5.41
C PHE A 7 26.09 -3.99 -6.62
N LYS A 8 27.27 -4.34 -7.15
CA LYS A 8 27.86 -3.60 -8.29
C LYS A 8 27.01 -3.69 -9.56
N ASP A 9 26.29 -4.80 -9.74
CA ASP A 9 25.42 -5.04 -10.90
C ASP A 9 23.96 -4.65 -10.64
N TRP A 10 23.65 -4.15 -9.43
CA TRP A 10 22.30 -3.73 -9.09
C TRP A 10 22.08 -2.30 -9.57
N HIS A 11 21.17 -2.15 -10.52
CA HIS A 11 20.70 -0.85 -10.97
C HIS A 11 19.39 -0.50 -10.25
N GLN A 12 19.41 0.58 -9.47
CA GLN A 12 18.20 1.13 -8.89
C GLN A 12 17.44 1.89 -9.96
N GLU A 13 16.27 1.39 -10.35
CA GLU A 13 15.42 2.06 -11.34
C GLU A 13 14.43 3.03 -10.69
N PHE A 14 13.79 2.61 -9.59
CA PHE A 14 12.77 3.40 -8.91
C PHE A 14 13.04 3.56 -7.41
N THR A 15 12.52 4.64 -6.84
CA THR A 15 12.39 4.83 -5.39
C THR A 15 11.05 5.44 -5.12
N VAL A 16 10.25 4.76 -4.31
CA VAL A 16 8.92 5.22 -3.92
C VAL A 16 8.92 5.54 -2.43
N ARG A 17 8.54 6.76 -2.07
CA ARG A 17 8.32 7.15 -0.68
C ARG A 17 6.84 7.19 -0.39
N GLY A 18 6.42 6.64 0.75
CA GLY A 18 5.00 6.60 1.12
C GLY A 18 4.31 7.97 1.14
N SER A 19 5.05 9.04 1.47
CA SER A 19 4.57 10.43 1.44
C SER A 19 4.36 11.00 0.04
N GLU A 20 4.97 10.39 -0.98
CA GLU A 20 4.92 10.84 -2.38
C GLU A 20 3.89 10.05 -3.19
N ILE A 21 3.29 9.01 -2.61
CA ILE A 21 2.26 8.21 -3.27
C ILE A 21 0.98 9.04 -3.41
N LYS A 22 0.57 9.21 -4.66
CA LYS A 22 -0.68 9.86 -5.05
C LYS A 22 -1.84 8.90 -4.90
N ILE A 23 -2.92 9.39 -4.28
CA ILE A 23 -4.17 8.66 -4.10
C ILE A 23 -5.26 9.50 -4.78
N SER A 24 -5.99 8.91 -5.72
CA SER A 24 -7.12 9.57 -6.38
C SER A 24 -8.25 9.85 -5.39
N ASP A 25 -9.09 10.86 -5.64
CA ASP A 25 -10.17 11.22 -4.71
C ASP A 25 -11.16 10.07 -4.48
N ALA A 26 -11.47 9.30 -5.53
CA ALA A 26 -12.32 8.12 -5.43
C ALA A 26 -11.71 7.04 -4.51
N MET A 27 -10.41 6.76 -4.67
CA MET A 27 -9.70 5.79 -3.83
C MET A 27 -9.56 6.32 -2.39
N ARG A 28 -9.27 7.61 -2.24
CA ARG A 28 -9.17 8.26 -0.93
C ARG A 28 -10.47 8.09 -0.15
N ALA A 29 -11.63 8.31 -0.76
CA ALA A 29 -12.93 8.10 -0.12
C ALA A 29 -13.14 6.64 0.34
N GLU A 30 -12.80 5.66 -0.50
CA GLU A 30 -12.88 4.22 -0.12
C GLU A 30 -11.96 3.92 1.06
N LEU A 31 -10.72 4.41 1.04
CA LEU A 31 -9.74 4.13 2.09
C LEU A 31 -10.07 4.83 3.41
N LEU A 32 -10.61 6.05 3.37
CA LEU A 32 -11.15 6.73 4.54
C LEU A 32 -12.32 5.94 5.14
N SER A 33 -13.24 5.46 4.30
CA SER A 33 -14.39 4.65 4.77
C SER A 33 -13.97 3.32 5.39
N SER A 34 -12.87 2.74 4.92
CA SER A 34 -12.31 1.50 5.47
C SER A 34 -11.55 1.70 6.79
N GLY A 35 -11.28 2.96 7.17
CA GLY A 35 -10.46 3.31 8.34
C GLY A 35 -8.95 3.20 8.10
N LEU A 36 -8.50 2.87 6.89
CA LEU A 36 -7.08 2.66 6.58
C LEU A 36 -6.23 3.93 6.68
N LEU A 37 -6.82 5.08 6.37
CA LEU A 37 -6.12 6.39 6.40
C LEU A 37 -6.29 7.15 7.72
N HIS A 38 -7.03 6.61 8.68
CA HIS A 38 -7.35 7.26 9.94
C HIS A 38 -6.48 6.77 11.09
N ARG A 39 -6.20 7.65 12.06
CA ARG A 39 -5.86 7.25 13.43
C ARG A 39 -7.06 7.49 14.32
N ASN A 40 -7.55 6.44 15.00
CA ASN A 40 -8.48 6.63 16.11
C ASN A 40 -7.77 7.43 17.20
N PRO A 41 -8.37 8.52 17.70
CA PRO A 41 -7.75 9.31 18.76
C PRO A 41 -7.49 8.45 19.98
N THR A 42 -6.29 8.62 20.53
CA THR A 42 -5.94 8.05 21.82
C THR A 42 -6.90 8.66 22.83
N ARG A 43 -7.78 7.83 23.38
CA ARG A 43 -8.83 8.22 24.32
C ARG A 43 -8.17 8.71 25.61
N ASP A 44 -7.95 10.01 25.77
CA ASP A 44 -7.66 10.57 27.10
C ASP A 44 -8.09 12.02 27.34
N ASP A 45 -8.50 12.79 26.34
CA ASP A 45 -9.01 14.15 26.57
C ASP A 45 -10.47 14.20 26.12
N GLY A 46 -11.37 14.64 26.99
CA GLY A 46 -12.83 14.65 26.82
C GLY A 46 -13.39 15.55 25.71
N GLU A 47 -12.65 15.71 24.61
CA GLU A 47 -13.06 16.34 23.37
C GLU A 47 -13.44 15.26 22.34
N GLU A 48 -14.44 15.56 21.51
CA GLU A 48 -14.87 14.68 20.43
C GLU A 48 -13.65 14.25 19.60
N PRO A 49 -13.42 12.94 19.40
CA PRO A 49 -12.22 12.43 18.76
C PRO A 49 -12.13 12.93 17.31
N ALA A 50 -11.38 14.01 17.09
CA ALA A 50 -11.08 14.50 15.74
C ALA A 50 -10.24 13.43 15.02
N THR A 51 -10.85 12.78 14.03
CA THR A 51 -10.18 11.77 13.23
C THR A 51 -9.13 12.46 12.36
N VAL A 52 -7.84 12.23 12.64
CA VAL A 52 -6.74 12.80 11.85
C VAL A 52 -6.43 11.86 10.68
N GLU A 53 -6.50 12.39 9.45
CA GLU A 53 -6.07 11.68 8.25
C GLU A 53 -4.52 11.66 8.18
N LEU A 54 -3.94 10.47 8.19
CA LEU A 54 -2.48 10.27 8.13
C LEU A 54 -2.01 9.73 6.76
N ALA A 55 -2.91 9.66 5.78
CA ALA A 55 -2.67 9.01 4.49
C ALA A 55 -2.02 7.62 4.69
N LEU A 56 -1.00 7.26 3.90
CA LEU A 56 -0.28 5.97 4.02
C LEU A 56 0.77 5.96 5.16
N GLN A 57 0.94 7.05 5.90
CA GLN A 57 1.96 7.14 6.96
C GLN A 57 1.59 6.32 8.21
N ASN A 58 0.34 5.91 8.34
CA ASN A 58 -0.14 5.03 9.42
C ASN A 58 0.01 3.52 9.11
N LEU A 59 0.60 3.19 7.95
CA LEU A 59 0.71 1.80 7.49
C LEU A 59 2.09 1.22 7.76
N SER A 60 2.11 0.04 8.37
CA SER A 60 3.26 -0.86 8.34
C SER A 60 3.11 -1.72 7.09
N VAL A 61 4.09 -1.67 6.20
CA VAL A 61 4.10 -2.43 4.94
C VAL A 61 5.13 -3.56 4.97
N SER A 62 4.86 -4.65 4.27
CA SER A 62 5.72 -5.82 4.12
C SER A 62 5.53 -6.49 2.75
N GLU A 63 6.37 -7.47 2.43
CA GLU A 63 6.27 -8.34 1.25
C GLU A 63 6.19 -7.60 -0.11
N PRO A 64 7.20 -6.77 -0.45
CA PRO A 64 7.28 -6.18 -1.78
C PRO A 64 7.38 -7.28 -2.86
N THR A 65 6.37 -7.34 -3.71
CA THR A 65 6.28 -8.29 -4.83
C THR A 65 6.09 -7.54 -6.14
N PRO A 66 7.08 -7.53 -7.05
CA PRO A 66 6.92 -6.95 -8.39
C PRO A 66 5.85 -7.71 -9.18
N SER A 67 5.15 -7.02 -10.07
CA SER A 67 4.21 -7.66 -10.99
C SER A 67 4.91 -8.68 -11.88
N GLN A 68 4.28 -9.83 -12.08
CA GLN A 68 4.74 -10.86 -13.01
C GLN A 68 4.03 -10.81 -14.37
N ASN A 69 3.05 -9.91 -14.53
CA ASN A 69 2.14 -9.90 -15.68
C ASN A 69 2.56 -8.94 -16.80
N GLY A 70 3.82 -8.49 -16.81
CA GLY A 70 4.33 -7.52 -17.80
C GLY A 70 4.18 -6.05 -17.39
N ASP A 71 3.55 -5.77 -16.25
CA ASP A 71 3.53 -4.44 -15.64
C ASP A 71 4.79 -4.24 -14.78
N GLU A 72 5.97 -4.14 -15.42
CA GLU A 72 7.27 -4.13 -14.74
C GLU A 72 7.40 -3.06 -13.64
N ASP A 73 6.62 -1.97 -13.74
CA ASP A 73 6.64 -0.85 -12.80
C ASP A 73 5.61 -0.97 -11.67
N VAL A 74 4.86 -2.08 -11.57
CA VAL A 74 3.84 -2.27 -10.52
C VAL A 74 4.37 -3.10 -9.37
N LEU A 75 4.30 -2.55 -8.17
CA LEU A 75 4.67 -3.19 -6.92
C LEU A 75 3.44 -3.52 -6.09
N TYR A 76 3.34 -4.77 -5.65
CA TYR A 76 2.35 -5.20 -4.68
C TYR A 76 2.97 -5.20 -3.28
N LEU A 77 2.24 -4.66 -2.29
CA LEU A 77 2.64 -4.61 -0.89
C LEU A 77 1.53 -5.15 -0.01
N MET A 78 1.89 -5.85 1.06
CA MET A 78 0.99 -6.08 2.18
C MET A 78 1.09 -4.90 3.15
N ALA A 79 -0.05 -4.45 3.65
CA ALA A 79 -0.15 -3.32 4.57
C ALA A 79 -1.04 -3.69 5.76
N ARG A 80 -0.68 -3.17 6.93
CA ARG A 80 -1.49 -3.21 8.14
C ARG A 80 -1.44 -1.85 8.82
N THR A 81 -2.52 -1.43 9.46
CA THR A 81 -2.50 -0.25 10.31
C THR A 81 -1.62 -0.51 11.52
N MET A 82 -0.74 0.43 11.89
CA MET A 82 0.12 0.27 13.08
C MET A 82 -0.65 0.16 14.40
N LEU A 83 -1.93 0.55 14.41
CA LEU A 83 -2.77 0.59 15.60
C LEU A 83 -3.90 -0.44 15.51
N PHE A 84 -3.76 -1.54 16.27
CA PHE A 84 -4.82 -2.38 16.86
C PHE A 84 -5.92 -3.00 15.98
N LEU A 85 -5.88 -2.91 14.64
CA LEU A 85 -6.83 -3.64 13.80
C LEU A 85 -6.26 -5.00 13.32
N PRO A 86 -7.08 -6.07 13.30
CA PRO A 86 -6.69 -7.37 12.75
C PRO A 86 -6.71 -7.42 11.22
N LYS A 87 -7.11 -6.33 10.56
CA LYS A 87 -7.25 -6.25 9.11
C LYS A 87 -5.88 -6.03 8.46
N ALA A 88 -5.61 -6.78 7.41
CA ALA A 88 -4.52 -6.48 6.49
C ALA A 88 -5.09 -6.14 5.11
N TRP A 89 -4.29 -5.44 4.32
CA TRP A 89 -4.64 -4.98 2.98
C TRP A 89 -3.50 -5.34 2.03
N ALA A 90 -3.85 -5.66 0.80
CA ALA A 90 -2.93 -5.67 -0.30
C ALA A 90 -3.06 -4.33 -1.04
N LEU A 91 -1.94 -3.70 -1.35
CA LEU A 91 -1.82 -2.47 -2.11
C LEU A 91 -1.10 -2.76 -3.43
N SER A 92 -1.53 -2.16 -4.52
CA SER A 92 -0.79 -2.14 -5.78
C SER A 92 -0.37 -0.71 -6.12
N ILE A 93 0.92 -0.49 -6.34
CA ILE A 93 1.51 0.83 -6.56
C ILE A 93 2.20 0.85 -7.92
N ASP A 94 1.88 1.86 -8.73
CA ASP A 94 2.67 2.26 -9.88
C ASP A 94 3.91 3.01 -9.39
N MET A 95 5.08 2.38 -9.50
CA MET A 95 6.36 2.93 -9.07
C MET A 95 6.89 4.02 -10.00
N ARG A 96 6.46 4.05 -11.28
CA ARG A 96 6.87 5.07 -12.24
C ARG A 96 6.17 6.39 -11.97
N ASN A 97 4.87 6.33 -11.65
CA ASN A 97 4.04 7.52 -11.43
C ASN A 97 3.80 7.84 -9.94
N ASN A 98 4.34 7.02 -9.04
CA ASN A 98 4.10 7.07 -7.59
C ASN A 98 2.60 7.12 -7.29
N THR A 99 1.82 6.21 -7.86
CA THR A 99 0.35 6.25 -7.76
C THR A 99 -0.20 4.94 -7.21
N LEU A 100 -1.13 5.04 -6.26
CA LEU A 100 -1.86 3.87 -5.74
C LEU A 100 -2.92 3.43 -6.77
N LEU A 101 -2.74 2.24 -7.33
CA LEU A 101 -3.59 1.69 -8.39
C LEU A 101 -4.82 0.94 -7.85
N GLY A 102 -4.68 0.34 -6.67
CA GLY A 102 -5.68 -0.60 -6.16
C GLY A 102 -5.40 -1.02 -4.72
N VAL A 103 -6.48 -1.35 -4.03
CA VAL A 103 -6.48 -1.84 -2.65
C VAL A 103 -7.48 -2.98 -2.52
N ALA A 104 -7.07 -4.04 -1.82
CA ALA A 104 -7.95 -5.15 -1.45
C ALA A 104 -7.76 -5.50 0.02
N GLU A 105 -8.85 -5.67 0.76
CA GLU A 105 -8.80 -6.22 2.11
C GLU A 105 -8.38 -7.69 2.03
N PHE A 106 -7.37 -8.08 2.82
CA PHE A 106 -6.80 -9.43 2.80
C PHE A 106 -6.63 -9.94 4.23
N GLY A 107 -7.50 -10.89 4.62
CA GLY A 107 -7.38 -11.67 5.85
C GLY A 107 -7.53 -10.87 7.17
N THR A 108 -8.11 -11.52 8.18
CA THR A 108 -8.24 -10.99 9.55
C THR A 108 -7.44 -11.80 10.58
N GLU A 109 -6.46 -12.59 10.14
CA GLU A 109 -5.79 -13.56 11.01
C GLU A 109 -4.39 -13.09 11.42
N SER A 110 -4.19 -12.95 12.73
CA SER A 110 -3.00 -12.43 13.38
C SER A 110 -1.83 -13.41 13.34
N GLY A 111 -1.16 -13.53 12.19
CA GLY A 111 0.12 -14.24 12.06
C GLY A 111 1.29 -13.29 12.36
N ARG A 112 2.01 -13.54 13.47
CA ARG A 112 3.25 -12.82 13.83
C ARG A 112 4.47 -13.52 13.21
N ASP A 113 4.51 -13.70 11.89
CA ASP A 113 5.78 -14.00 11.25
C ASP A 113 5.68 -13.79 9.75
N VAL A 114 6.45 -12.83 9.23
CA VAL A 114 6.62 -12.64 7.80
C VAL A 114 8.10 -12.78 7.51
N CYS A 115 8.55 -14.04 7.45
CA CYS A 115 9.75 -14.38 6.73
C CYS A 115 9.48 -14.15 5.24
N VAL A 116 10.37 -13.42 4.54
CA VAL A 116 10.26 -13.18 3.10
C VAL A 116 10.30 -14.53 2.37
N THR A 117 9.14 -15.09 2.09
CA THR A 117 9.01 -16.26 1.22
C THR A 117 8.39 -15.79 -0.08
N TYR A 118 9.18 -15.82 -1.15
CA TYR A 118 8.69 -15.52 -2.49
C TYR A 118 7.64 -16.56 -2.87
N ARG A 119 6.37 -16.15 -2.94
CA ARG A 119 5.26 -16.98 -3.43
C ARG A 119 4.55 -16.21 -4.54
N PRO A 120 4.54 -16.72 -5.78
CA PRO A 120 3.71 -16.18 -6.85
C PRO A 120 2.26 -16.09 -6.36
N SER A 121 1.65 -14.90 -6.48
CA SER A 121 0.31 -14.63 -5.95
C SER A 121 -0.64 -14.19 -7.07
N ILE A 122 -1.87 -14.70 -7.03
CA ILE A 122 -2.96 -14.30 -7.95
C ILE A 122 -3.75 -13.08 -7.45
N ILE A 123 -3.18 -12.31 -6.52
CA ILE A 123 -3.90 -11.25 -5.81
C ILE A 123 -4.45 -10.15 -6.73
N SER A 124 -3.81 -9.94 -7.88
CA SER A 124 -4.27 -9.03 -8.92
C SER A 124 -5.71 -9.31 -9.38
N LYS A 125 -6.18 -10.55 -9.33
CA LYS A 125 -7.57 -10.92 -9.68
C LYS A 125 -8.61 -10.37 -8.71
N TYR A 126 -8.21 -10.01 -7.50
CA TYR A 126 -9.09 -9.53 -6.43
C TYR A 126 -8.95 -8.02 -6.21
N MET A 127 -8.01 -7.37 -6.89
CA MET A 127 -7.84 -5.93 -6.83
C MET A 127 -8.93 -5.24 -7.65
N LYS A 128 -9.61 -4.26 -7.04
CA LYS A 128 -10.47 -3.35 -7.80
C LYS A 128 -9.59 -2.32 -8.50
N SER A 129 -9.47 -2.44 -9.82
CA SER A 129 -8.83 -1.40 -10.63
C SER A 129 -9.76 -0.21 -10.77
N VAL A 130 -9.28 0.99 -10.43
CA VAL A 130 -10.01 2.22 -10.75
C VAL A 130 -9.53 2.70 -12.11
N SER A 131 -10.33 2.50 -13.16
CA SER A 131 -10.07 3.12 -14.46
C SER A 131 -10.31 4.63 -14.34
N ALA A 132 -9.32 5.44 -14.72
CA ALA A 132 -9.53 6.86 -14.92
C ALA A 132 -10.65 7.09 -15.94
N PRO A 133 -11.51 8.11 -15.77
CA PRO A 133 -12.51 8.43 -16.78
C PRO A 133 -11.79 8.81 -18.08
N VAL A 134 -12.06 8.04 -19.14
CA VAL A 134 -11.61 8.38 -20.49
C VAL A 134 -12.37 9.64 -20.91
N THR A 135 -11.73 10.80 -20.85
CA THR A 135 -12.20 12.00 -21.52
C THR A 135 -12.12 11.74 -23.02
N LYS A 136 -13.27 11.50 -23.64
CA LYS A 136 -13.39 11.53 -25.10
C LYS A 136 -13.27 12.99 -25.54
N GLU A 137 -12.10 13.39 -26.02
CA GLU A 137 -11.99 14.63 -26.79
C GLU A 137 -12.80 14.47 -28.09
N THR A 138 -13.69 15.43 -28.35
CA THR A 138 -14.53 15.55 -29.54
C THR A 138 -13.94 16.61 -30.44
#